data_AF-A0A527ZIR6-F1
#
_entry.id   AF-A0A527ZIR6-F1
#
_cell.length_a   1.000
_cell.length_b   1.000
_cell.length_c   1.000
_cell.angle_alpha   90.00
_cell.angle_beta   90.00
_cell.angle_gamma   90.00
#
_symmetry.space_group_name_H-M   'P 1'
#
loop_
_entity.id
_entity.type
_entity.pdbx_description
1 polymer ?
#
loop_
_entity_poly.entity_id
_entity_poly.type
_entity_poly.pdbx_seq_one_letter_code
_entity_poly.pdbx_strand_id
1 'polypeptide(L)'
;EHMETLSVTPRVQIFATDIDEPALAVARAARYPAALLQGVSPERKQRFFSNDGASYVLTNDVRELCVFSPHSVVRDPPFSRMDMISCRNLLIYFGSNIQDRVIPIFHYALKPGGYLFLGTSESIGQHDNLFATVDKKQRVFQAREHASPHIRLPMLMGDGGSGASLPEGSGSKGAASYPLRQAVEAQVLE
;
A
#
# COMPACT_ATOMS: atom_id res chain seq x y z
N GLU A 1 13.79 -11.91 12.74
CA GLU A 1 15.24 -11.82 12.46
C GLU A 1 15.89 -10.59 13.10
N HIS A 2 15.92 -9.40 12.47
CA HIS A 2 16.66 -8.26 13.04
C HIS A 2 16.16 -7.86 14.44
N MET A 3 14.85 -7.90 14.68
CA MET A 3 14.26 -7.61 16.00
C MET A 3 14.83 -8.48 17.12
N GLU A 4 15.25 -9.72 16.85
CA GLU A 4 15.82 -10.64 17.84
C GLU A 4 17.28 -10.30 18.19
N THR A 5 17.95 -9.54 17.32
CA THR A 5 19.32 -9.08 17.56
C THR A 5 19.37 -7.84 18.44
N LEU A 6 18.21 -7.23 18.73
CA LEU A 6 18.10 -6.03 19.54
C LEU A 6 17.98 -6.39 21.02
N SER A 7 18.63 -5.59 21.89
CA SER A 7 18.51 -5.74 23.34
C SER A 7 17.10 -5.44 23.87
N VAL A 8 16.36 -4.60 23.15
CA VAL A 8 14.96 -4.29 23.39
C VAL A 8 14.17 -4.57 22.11
N THR A 9 13.31 -5.58 22.16
CA THR A 9 12.47 -5.96 21.02
C THR A 9 11.38 -4.91 20.79
N PRO A 10 11.33 -4.25 19.62
CA PRO A 10 10.30 -3.27 19.33
C PRO A 10 8.95 -3.94 19.14
N ARG A 11 7.87 -3.26 19.50
CA ARG A 11 6.51 -3.70 19.14
C ARG A 11 6.24 -3.32 17.69
N VAL A 12 6.01 -4.32 16.84
CA VAL A 12 5.73 -4.12 15.41
C VAL A 12 4.31 -4.59 15.12
N GLN A 13 3.57 -3.78 14.36
CA GLN A 13 2.29 -4.14 13.77
C GLN A 13 2.31 -3.72 12.30
N ILE A 14 1.91 -4.62 11.42
CA ILE A 14 1.83 -4.42 9.98
C ILE A 14 0.34 -4.39 9.61
N PHE A 15 -0.12 -3.27 9.10
CA PHE A 15 -1.44 -3.18 8.46
C PHE A 15 -1.25 -3.46 6.97
N ALA A 16 -1.80 -4.58 6.50
CA ALA A 16 -1.71 -5.01 5.12
C ALA A 16 -3.10 -4.97 4.50
N THR A 17 -3.26 -4.15 3.47
CA THR A 17 -4.58 -3.87 2.90
C THR A 17 -4.60 -4.07 1.41
N ASP A 18 -5.76 -4.46 0.90
CA ASP A 18 -6.03 -4.59 -0.52
C ASP A 18 -7.52 -4.34 -0.78
N ILE A 19 -7.91 -4.09 -2.03
CA ILE A 19 -9.31 -4.07 -2.46
C ILE A 19 -9.79 -5.47 -2.86
N ASP A 20 -8.87 -6.39 -3.16
CA ASP A 20 -9.14 -7.77 -3.55
C ASP A 20 -9.36 -8.65 -2.30
N GLU A 21 -10.64 -8.86 -1.96
CA GLU A 21 -11.03 -9.71 -0.83
C GLU A 21 -10.56 -11.18 -0.97
N PRO A 22 -10.64 -11.83 -2.16
CA PRO A 22 -9.98 -13.12 -2.38
C PRO A 22 -8.48 -13.12 -2.05
N ALA A 23 -7.73 -12.11 -2.45
CA ALA A 23 -6.30 -12.01 -2.13
C ALA A 23 -6.08 -11.86 -0.62
N LEU A 24 -6.90 -11.05 0.06
CA LEU A 24 -6.89 -10.93 1.52
C LEU A 24 -7.22 -12.25 2.21
N ALA A 25 -8.15 -13.05 1.69
CA ALA A 25 -8.47 -14.36 2.24
C ALA A 25 -7.26 -15.32 2.19
N VAL A 26 -6.53 -15.34 1.07
CA VAL A 26 -5.29 -16.11 0.93
C VAL A 26 -4.23 -15.63 1.93
N ALA A 27 -4.04 -14.31 2.04
CA ALA A 27 -3.08 -13.73 2.99
C ALA A 27 -3.42 -14.05 4.45
N ARG A 28 -4.71 -13.99 4.81
CA ARG A 28 -5.19 -14.34 6.15
C ARG A 28 -4.97 -15.80 6.50
N ALA A 29 -5.19 -16.71 5.54
CA ALA A 29 -4.95 -18.14 5.69
C ALA A 29 -3.46 -18.48 5.80
N ALA A 30 -2.58 -17.61 5.29
CA ALA A 30 -1.13 -17.70 5.39
C ALA A 30 -0.55 -19.05 4.94
N ARG A 31 -1.23 -19.66 3.97
CA ARG A 31 -0.91 -20.98 3.43
C ARG A 31 -0.55 -20.84 1.96
N TYR A 32 0.66 -21.28 1.62
CA TYR A 32 1.23 -21.08 0.30
C TYR A 32 1.77 -22.40 -0.28
N PRO A 33 1.52 -22.69 -1.57
CA PRO A 33 2.17 -23.81 -2.23
C PRO A 33 3.68 -23.54 -2.38
N ALA A 34 4.48 -24.60 -2.43
CA ALA A 34 5.94 -24.52 -2.51
C ALA A 34 6.44 -23.64 -3.67
N ALA A 35 5.72 -23.63 -4.80
CA ALA A 35 6.05 -22.84 -5.98
C ALA A 35 6.09 -21.33 -5.71
N LEU A 36 5.26 -20.81 -4.79
CA LEU A 36 5.25 -19.39 -4.43
C LEU A 36 6.37 -19.00 -3.47
N LEU A 37 7.09 -19.98 -2.90
CA LEU A 37 8.18 -19.75 -1.96
C LEU A 37 9.57 -19.94 -2.59
N GLN A 38 9.69 -19.95 -3.91
CA GLN A 38 10.99 -20.10 -4.58
C GLN A 38 12.00 -19.00 -4.18
N GLY A 39 11.52 -17.78 -3.93
CA GLY A 39 12.36 -16.66 -3.46
C GLY A 39 12.69 -16.66 -1.97
N VAL A 40 12.16 -17.62 -1.20
CA VAL A 40 12.41 -17.73 0.25
C VAL A 40 13.53 -18.75 0.49
N SER A 41 14.55 -18.35 1.24
CA SER A 41 15.71 -19.20 1.54
C SER A 41 15.30 -20.45 2.34
N PRO A 42 16.08 -21.55 2.26
CA PRO A 42 15.81 -22.76 3.03
C PRO A 42 15.73 -22.50 4.54
N GLU A 43 16.61 -21.63 5.07
CA GLU A 43 16.69 -21.28 6.48
C GLU A 43 15.41 -20.57 6.93
N ARG A 44 14.91 -19.62 6.13
CA ARG A 44 13.65 -18.92 6.40
C ARG A 44 12.44 -19.84 6.29
N LYS A 45 12.43 -20.77 5.34
CA LYS A 45 11.37 -21.80 5.23
C LYS A 45 11.31 -22.66 6.47
N GLN A 46 12.46 -23.19 6.89
CA GLN A 46 12.54 -24.03 8.09
C GLN A 46 12.12 -23.29 9.35
N ARG A 47 12.46 -22.00 9.43
CA ARG A 47 12.22 -21.18 10.62
C ARG A 47 10.81 -20.64 10.73
N PHE A 48 10.26 -20.11 9.64
CA PHE A 48 9.02 -19.33 9.67
C PHE A 48 7.82 -20.04 9.08
N PHE A 49 7.99 -21.25 8.56
CA PHE A 49 6.90 -22.04 8.00
C PHE A 49 6.89 -23.46 8.58
N SER A 50 5.69 -23.99 8.78
CA SER A 50 5.46 -25.42 8.90
C SER A 50 5.05 -25.99 7.54
N ASN A 51 5.52 -27.19 7.23
CA ASN A 51 5.14 -27.90 6.00
C ASN A 51 4.26 -29.09 6.38
N ASP A 52 3.05 -29.16 5.83
CA ASP A 52 2.11 -30.26 6.08
C ASP A 52 2.02 -31.27 4.92
N GLY A 53 2.99 -31.23 4.00
CA GLY A 53 3.09 -32.09 2.83
C GLY A 53 2.45 -31.49 1.57
N ALA A 54 1.43 -30.64 1.71
CA ALA A 54 0.75 -29.99 0.59
C ALA A 54 1.08 -28.50 0.47
N SER A 55 1.35 -27.83 1.58
CA SER A 55 1.64 -26.40 1.59
C SER A 55 2.59 -26.01 2.72
N TYR A 56 3.14 -24.81 2.59
CA TYR A 56 3.85 -24.13 3.66
C TYR A 56 2.89 -23.17 4.35
N VAL A 57 2.72 -23.33 5.66
CA VAL A 57 1.88 -22.49 6.50
C VAL A 57 2.80 -21.60 7.33
N LEU A 58 2.58 -20.29 7.28
CA LEU A 58 3.36 -19.33 8.06
C LEU A 58 3.10 -19.53 9.56
N THR A 59 4.16 -19.46 10.36
CA THR A 59 4.08 -19.53 11.83
C THR A 59 3.32 -18.35 12.44
N ASN A 60 2.68 -18.58 13.58
CA ASN A 60 1.91 -17.55 14.29
C ASN A 60 2.76 -16.33 14.67
N ASP A 61 4.03 -16.55 15.06
CA ASP A 61 4.98 -15.49 15.42
C ASP A 61 5.11 -14.40 14.35
N VAL A 62 5.02 -14.77 13.07
CA VAL A 62 5.03 -13.80 11.96
C VAL A 62 3.62 -13.37 11.61
N ARG A 63 2.66 -14.30 11.60
CA ARG A 63 1.28 -14.04 11.19
C ARG A 63 0.57 -13.02 12.09
N GLU A 64 0.84 -13.03 13.38
CA GLU A 64 0.24 -12.15 14.39
C GLU A 64 0.75 -10.71 14.30
N LEU A 65 1.89 -10.48 13.63
CA LEU A 65 2.34 -9.12 13.31
C LEU A 65 1.42 -8.44 12.29
N CYS A 66 0.66 -9.20 11.50
CA CYS A 66 -0.12 -8.68 10.38
C CYS A 66 -1.62 -8.59 10.67
N VAL A 67 -2.19 -7.40 10.46
CA VAL A 67 -3.64 -7.15 10.41
C VAL A 67 -4.04 -6.93 8.96
N PHE A 68 -5.01 -7.70 8.47
CA PHE A 68 -5.47 -7.66 7.09
C PHE A 68 -6.89 -7.10 6.98
N SER A 69 -7.06 -6.00 6.25
CA SER A 69 -8.37 -5.35 6.05
C SER A 69 -8.57 -4.88 4.61
N PRO A 70 -9.82 -4.93 4.09
CA PRO A 70 -10.13 -4.28 2.83
C PRO A 70 -9.91 -2.76 2.96
N HIS A 71 -9.21 -2.16 2.01
CA HIS A 71 -8.98 -0.72 1.95
C HIS A 71 -8.59 -0.28 0.55
N SER A 72 -9.23 0.78 0.06
CA SER A 72 -8.85 1.53 -1.13
C SER A 72 -8.07 2.78 -0.73
N VAL A 73 -6.83 2.87 -1.21
CA VAL A 73 -5.98 4.06 -1.02
C VAL A 73 -6.58 5.36 -1.57
N VAL A 74 -7.55 5.26 -2.48
CA VAL A 74 -8.18 6.41 -3.14
C VAL A 74 -9.50 6.79 -2.48
N ARG A 75 -10.30 5.81 -2.04
CA ARG A 75 -11.66 6.06 -1.52
C ARG A 75 -11.71 6.13 0.00
N ASP A 76 -10.93 5.30 0.67
CA ASP A 76 -11.07 5.11 2.11
C ASP A 76 -10.18 6.10 2.87
N PRO A 77 -10.59 6.50 4.08
CA PRO A 77 -9.76 7.33 4.94
C PRO A 77 -8.39 6.66 5.18
N PRO A 78 -7.29 7.42 5.13
CA PRO A 78 -5.97 6.85 5.37
C PRO A 78 -5.80 6.46 6.84
N PHE A 79 -4.97 5.45 7.08
CA PHE A 79 -4.36 5.25 8.39
C PHE A 79 -3.58 6.51 8.79
N SER A 80 -3.41 6.73 10.10
CA SER A 80 -2.66 7.89 10.60
C SER A 80 -1.54 7.44 11.52
N ARG A 81 -0.49 8.28 11.60
CA ARG A 81 0.68 8.07 12.47
C ARG A 81 1.40 6.74 12.17
N MET A 82 1.58 6.43 10.90
CA MET A 82 2.40 5.31 10.45
C MET A 82 3.89 5.67 10.51
N ASP A 83 4.73 4.76 10.99
CA ASP A 83 6.19 4.93 10.96
C ASP A 83 6.74 4.68 9.54
N MET A 84 6.08 3.80 8.79
CA MET A 84 6.44 3.45 7.42
C MET A 84 5.20 3.07 6.60
N ILE A 85 5.20 3.46 5.33
CA ILE A 85 4.25 3.01 4.32
C ILE A 85 5.04 2.36 3.18
N SER A 86 4.63 1.16 2.78
CA SER A 86 5.12 0.49 1.58
C SER A 86 3.97 0.39 0.58
N CYS A 87 4.08 1.09 -0.54
CA CYS A 87 3.11 1.03 -1.63
C CYS A 87 3.88 0.74 -2.92
N ARG A 88 4.04 -0.55 -3.24
CA ARG A 88 4.90 -1.00 -4.33
C ARG A 88 4.08 -1.66 -5.42
N ASN A 89 4.38 -1.32 -6.67
CA ASN A 89 3.77 -1.87 -7.88
C ASN A 89 2.26 -1.63 -7.99
N LEU A 90 1.73 -0.61 -7.31
CA LEU A 90 0.31 -0.21 -7.36
C LEU A 90 0.11 1.07 -8.19
N LEU A 91 0.95 2.09 -7.98
CA LEU A 91 0.81 3.41 -8.60
C LEU A 91 0.96 3.35 -10.13
N ILE A 92 1.67 2.35 -10.66
CA ILE A 92 1.80 2.12 -12.11
C ILE A 92 0.47 1.87 -12.82
N TYR A 93 -0.57 1.47 -12.08
CA TYR A 93 -1.92 1.29 -12.62
C TYR A 93 -2.76 2.56 -12.55
N PHE A 94 -2.27 3.63 -11.94
CA PHE A 94 -2.99 4.88 -11.79
C PHE A 94 -2.56 5.91 -12.82
N GLY A 95 -3.51 6.69 -13.32
CA GLY A 95 -3.19 7.93 -14.04
C GLY A 95 -2.53 8.97 -13.13
N SER A 96 -1.82 9.92 -13.75
CA SER A 96 -1.12 11.01 -13.05
C SER A 96 -2.02 11.73 -12.05
N ASN A 97 -3.28 12.00 -12.44
CA ASN A 97 -4.26 12.67 -11.58
C ASN A 97 -4.56 11.93 -10.28
N ILE A 98 -4.55 10.58 -10.29
CA ILE A 98 -4.78 9.77 -9.09
C ILE A 98 -3.47 9.70 -8.29
N GLN A 99 -2.33 9.49 -8.95
CA GLN A 99 -1.02 9.50 -8.28
C GLN A 99 -0.80 10.83 -7.53
N ASP A 100 -1.13 11.97 -8.15
CA ASP A 100 -1.00 13.31 -7.57
C ASP A 100 -1.90 13.54 -6.34
N ARG A 101 -2.97 12.74 -6.18
CA ARG A 101 -3.80 12.76 -4.97
C ARG A 101 -3.29 11.80 -3.90
N VAL A 102 -2.80 10.64 -4.30
CA VAL A 102 -2.38 9.57 -3.38
C VAL A 102 -1.07 9.92 -2.65
N ILE A 103 -0.11 10.57 -3.31
CA ILE A 103 1.17 10.92 -2.68
C ILE A 103 1.00 11.85 -1.46
N PRO A 104 0.21 12.95 -1.51
CA PRO A 104 -0.12 13.74 -0.33
C PRO A 104 -0.83 12.97 0.80
N ILE A 105 -1.67 11.98 0.44
CA ILE A 105 -2.35 11.13 1.43
C ILE A 105 -1.33 10.25 2.18
N PHE A 106 -0.32 9.71 1.49
CA PHE A 106 0.77 8.99 2.16
C PHE A 106 1.56 9.88 3.11
N HIS A 107 1.83 11.14 2.73
CA HIS A 107 2.52 12.09 3.61
C HIS A 107 1.72 12.34 4.90
N TYR A 108 0.40 12.53 4.78
CA TYR A 108 -0.51 12.68 5.92
C TYR A 108 -0.53 11.48 6.85
N ALA A 109 -0.54 10.29 6.26
CA ALA A 109 -0.63 9.04 6.98
C ALA A 109 0.64 8.75 7.80
N LEU A 110 1.78 9.26 7.35
CA LEU A 110 3.08 9.10 8.01
C LEU A 110 3.25 10.06 9.20
N LYS A 111 3.98 9.60 10.21
CA LYS A 111 4.56 10.50 11.23
C LYS A 111 5.61 11.41 10.58
N PRO A 112 5.89 12.59 11.17
CA PRO A 112 7.09 13.36 10.82
C PRO A 112 8.33 12.46 10.85
N GLY A 113 9.14 12.51 9.78
CA GLY A 113 10.32 11.65 9.63
C GLY A 113 10.05 10.19 9.26
N GLY A 114 8.78 9.80 9.09
CA GLY A 114 8.38 8.46 8.64
C GLY A 114 8.78 8.17 7.19
N TYR A 115 8.78 6.89 6.80
CA TYR A 115 9.31 6.46 5.51
C TYR A 115 8.24 6.00 4.52
N LEU A 116 8.39 6.43 3.27
CA LEU A 116 7.62 5.93 2.13
C LEU A 116 8.52 5.06 1.25
N PHE A 117 8.10 3.83 0.98
CA PHE A 117 8.79 2.89 0.11
C PHE A 117 7.93 2.53 -1.10
N LEU A 118 8.39 2.95 -2.29
CA LEU A 118 7.71 2.70 -3.56
C LEU A 118 8.42 1.60 -4.38
N GLY A 119 7.75 1.10 -5.41
CA GLY A 119 8.32 0.21 -6.41
C GLY A 119 9.29 0.95 -7.33
N THR A 120 10.17 0.20 -8.00
CA THR A 120 11.29 0.76 -8.79
C THR A 120 10.85 1.68 -9.93
N SER A 121 9.69 1.40 -10.52
CA SER A 121 9.05 2.17 -11.59
C SER A 121 8.15 3.30 -11.09
N GLU A 122 8.07 3.51 -9.78
CA GLU A 122 7.16 4.46 -9.15
C GLU A 122 7.95 5.66 -8.60
N SER A 123 7.27 6.79 -8.43
CA SER A 123 7.88 8.05 -8.03
C SER A 123 6.91 8.89 -7.19
N ILE A 124 7.46 9.80 -6.40
CA ILE A 124 6.69 10.85 -5.70
C ILE A 124 6.25 11.98 -6.63
N GLY A 125 6.55 11.92 -7.93
CA GLY A 125 6.17 12.95 -8.90
C GLY A 125 6.80 14.29 -8.56
N GLN A 126 5.99 15.35 -8.47
CA GLN A 126 6.43 16.72 -8.14
C GLN A 126 6.42 17.03 -6.63
N HIS A 127 6.26 16.01 -5.78
CA HIS A 127 6.07 16.18 -4.32
C HIS A 127 7.39 16.18 -3.52
N ASP A 128 8.47 16.72 -4.08
CA ASP A 128 9.77 16.87 -3.39
C ASP A 128 9.70 17.79 -2.17
N ASN A 129 8.65 18.62 -2.09
CA ASN A 129 8.32 19.45 -0.94
C ASN A 129 7.71 18.63 0.23
N LEU A 130 7.09 17.48 -0.05
CA LEU A 130 6.53 16.58 0.97
C LEU A 130 7.53 15.52 1.41
N PHE A 131 8.38 15.07 0.49
CA PHE A 131 9.29 13.95 0.72
C PHE A 131 10.74 14.31 0.37
N ALA A 132 11.68 13.85 1.20
CA ALA A 132 13.10 13.83 0.88
C ALA A 132 13.48 12.45 0.34
N THR A 133 14.30 12.39 -0.72
CA THR A 133 14.81 11.12 -1.24
C THR A 133 15.93 10.60 -0.35
N VAL A 134 15.78 9.39 0.20
CA VAL A 134 16.78 8.71 1.03
C VAL A 134 17.60 7.73 0.19
N ASP A 135 16.91 6.92 -0.63
CA ASP A 135 17.55 6.04 -1.60
C ASP A 135 16.78 6.08 -2.92
N LYS A 136 17.39 6.68 -3.94
CA LYS A 136 16.79 6.79 -5.27
C LYS A 136 16.67 5.44 -5.99
N LYS A 137 17.62 4.52 -5.78
CA LYS A 137 17.66 3.21 -6.44
C LYS A 137 16.58 2.29 -5.86
N GLN A 138 16.42 2.32 -4.54
CA GLN A 138 15.40 1.55 -3.83
C GLN A 138 14.07 2.29 -3.68
N ARG A 139 13.96 3.54 -4.16
CA ARG A 139 12.74 4.36 -4.07
C ARG A 139 12.24 4.49 -2.64
N VAL A 140 13.17 4.80 -1.74
CA VAL A 140 12.90 5.10 -0.33
C VAL A 140 12.94 6.61 -0.12
N PHE A 141 11.88 7.12 0.47
CA PHE A 141 11.69 8.54 0.74
C PHE A 141 11.32 8.75 2.21
N GLN A 142 11.60 9.93 2.74
CA GLN A 142 11.28 10.31 4.11
C GLN A 142 10.33 11.51 4.12
N ALA A 143 9.25 11.43 4.90
CA ALA A 143 8.27 12.50 5.06
C ALA A 143 8.91 13.71 5.77
N ARG A 144 8.77 14.89 5.17
CA ARG A 144 9.26 16.16 5.72
C ARG A 144 8.33 16.68 6.80
N GLU A 145 8.88 17.23 7.88
CA GLU A 145 8.13 17.63 9.09
C GLU A 145 7.24 18.88 8.90
N HIS A 146 7.71 19.85 8.11
CA HIS A 146 7.02 21.15 7.94
C HIS A 146 6.17 21.24 6.66
N ALA A 147 5.97 20.12 5.99
CA ALA A 147 5.09 20.07 4.85
C ALA A 147 3.64 20.03 5.35
N SER A 148 2.87 21.07 5.03
CA SER A 148 1.40 21.05 5.21
C SER A 148 0.77 20.69 3.86
N PRO A 149 0.48 19.40 3.60
CA PRO A 149 -0.19 19.02 2.36
C PRO A 149 -1.62 19.58 2.36
N HIS A 150 -2.04 20.22 1.26
CA HIS A 150 -3.45 20.54 1.02
C HIS A 150 -4.17 19.24 0.61
N ILE A 151 -4.71 18.50 1.59
CA ILE A 151 -5.37 17.22 1.34
C ILE A 151 -6.88 17.43 1.26
N ARG A 152 -7.51 16.88 0.23
CA ARG A 152 -8.95 16.62 0.25
C ARG A 152 -9.15 15.17 0.70
N LEU A 153 -9.41 15.00 1.99
CA LEU A 153 -9.75 13.68 2.54
C LEU A 153 -11.13 13.26 2.01
N PRO A 154 -11.33 11.96 1.69
CA PRO A 154 -12.68 11.44 1.45
C PRO A 154 -13.56 11.77 2.65
N MET A 155 -14.63 12.54 2.42
CA MET A 155 -15.56 12.91 3.47
C MET A 155 -16.30 11.64 3.93
N LEU A 156 -16.26 11.33 5.22
CA LEU A 156 -17.24 10.44 5.85
C LEU A 156 -18.61 11.11 5.68
N MET A 157 -19.37 10.71 4.66
CA MET A 157 -20.73 11.17 4.49
C MET A 157 -21.60 10.58 5.60
N GLY A 158 -21.77 11.36 6.67
CA GLY A 158 -23.01 11.34 7.44
C GLY A 158 -24.12 11.97 6.59
N ASP A 159 -25.22 11.24 6.49
CA ASP A 159 -26.42 11.57 5.71
C ASP A 159 -26.92 13.02 5.96
N GLY A 160 -27.21 13.76 4.89
CA GLY A 160 -27.62 15.15 4.99
C GLY A 160 -27.58 15.99 3.70
N GLY A 161 -28.34 15.57 2.68
CA GLY A 161 -29.12 16.47 1.81
C GLY A 161 -28.46 17.54 0.91
N SER A 162 -28.76 17.42 -0.39
CA SER A 162 -29.07 18.49 -1.37
C SER A 162 -27.98 18.96 -2.34
N GLY A 163 -27.99 18.36 -3.55
CA GLY A 163 -28.08 19.04 -4.85
C GLY A 163 -26.87 19.80 -5.42
N ALA A 164 -26.31 19.33 -6.54
CA ALA A 164 -26.28 20.07 -7.84
C ALA A 164 -25.39 19.39 -8.91
N SER A 165 -26.02 19.05 -10.04
CA SER A 165 -25.58 19.03 -11.46
C SER A 165 -24.12 18.84 -11.88
N LEU A 166 -23.93 17.84 -12.75
CA LEU A 166 -22.81 17.63 -13.68
C LEU A 166 -22.84 18.61 -14.88
N PRO A 167 -21.70 18.78 -15.58
CA PRO A 167 -21.75 18.78 -17.04
C PRO A 167 -20.77 17.78 -17.68
N GLU A 168 -21.22 17.26 -18.82
CA GLU A 168 -20.53 16.35 -19.74
C GLU A 168 -19.39 17.02 -20.51
N GLY A 169 -18.39 16.23 -20.92
CA GLY A 169 -17.35 16.64 -21.87
C GLY A 169 -16.60 15.43 -22.41
N SER A 170 -16.65 15.25 -23.73
CA SER A 170 -16.27 14.08 -24.52
C SER A 170 -14.83 14.12 -25.07
N GLY A 171 -14.24 12.96 -25.41
CA GLY A 171 -13.15 12.86 -26.41
C GLY A 171 -11.97 11.89 -26.17
N SER A 172 -12.15 10.61 -26.55
CA SER A 172 -11.27 9.68 -27.33
C SER A 172 -9.84 10.15 -27.70
N LYS A 173 -8.74 9.36 -27.79
CA LYS A 173 -8.43 7.90 -27.80
C LYS A 173 -6.89 7.76 -27.70
N GLY A 174 -6.41 6.64 -27.18
CA GLY A 174 -5.01 6.21 -27.33
C GLY A 174 -4.79 4.83 -26.71
N ALA A 175 -5.12 3.78 -27.45
CA ALA A 175 -5.09 2.40 -26.98
C ALA A 175 -3.78 1.68 -27.35
N ALA A 176 -3.05 1.20 -26.34
CA ALA A 176 -2.30 -0.07 -26.35
C ALA A 176 -1.68 -0.30 -24.95
N SER A 177 -2.44 -0.94 -24.04
CA SER A 177 -2.06 -1.50 -22.71
C SER A 177 -3.27 -1.57 -21.72
N TYR A 178 -4.47 -1.20 -22.16
CA TYR A 178 -5.57 -0.73 -21.30
C TYR A 178 -6.45 -1.74 -20.51
N PRO A 179 -6.46 -3.07 -20.68
CA PRO A 179 -7.46 -3.90 -19.99
C PRO A 179 -7.27 -3.95 -18.47
N LEU A 180 -6.03 -4.16 -18.02
CA LEU A 180 -5.73 -4.31 -16.59
C LEU A 180 -5.81 -2.96 -15.85
N ARG A 181 -5.39 -1.88 -16.51
CA ARG A 181 -5.44 -0.52 -15.96
C ARG A 181 -6.88 -0.07 -15.71
N GLN A 182 -7.78 -0.28 -16.67
CA GLN A 182 -9.19 0.07 -16.51
C GLN A 182 -9.88 -0.78 -15.45
N ALA A 183 -9.55 -2.07 -15.34
CA ALA A 183 -10.10 -2.94 -14.30
C ALA A 183 -9.68 -2.49 -12.89
N VAL A 184 -8.40 -2.16 -12.71
CA VAL A 184 -7.90 -1.64 -11.42
C VAL A 184 -8.48 -0.26 -11.13
N GLU A 185 -8.50 0.66 -12.11
CA GLU A 185 -9.11 1.98 -11.94
C GLU A 185 -10.62 1.87 -11.61
N ALA A 186 -11.36 0.96 -12.25
CA ALA A 186 -12.76 0.71 -11.93
C ALA A 186 -12.94 0.14 -10.52
N GLN A 187 -12.19 -0.89 -10.13
CA GLN A 187 -12.27 -1.46 -8.78
C GLN A 187 -11.78 -0.51 -7.68
N VAL A 188 -10.98 0.50 -8.01
CA VAL A 188 -10.50 1.55 -7.09
C VAL A 188 -11.43 2.77 -7.05
N LEU A 189 -12.32 2.94 -8.03
CA LEU A 189 -13.30 4.04 -8.08
C LEU A 189 -14.73 3.62 -7.68
N GLU A 190 -15.12 2.36 -7.87
CA GLU A 190 -16.40 1.78 -7.41
C GLU A 190 -16.40 1.43 -5.92
#